data_AF-A0A968RKR3-F1
#
_entry.id   AF-A0A968RKR3-F1
#
_cell.length_a   1.000
_cell.length_b   1.000
_cell.length_c   1.000
_cell.angle_alpha   90.00
_cell.angle_beta   90.00
_cell.angle_gamma   90.00
#
_symmetry.space_group_name_H-M   'P 1'
#
loop_
_entity.id
_entity.type
_entity.pdbx_description
1 polymer ?
#
loop_
_entity_poly.entity_id
_entity_poly.type
_entity_poly.pdbx_seq_one_letter_code
_entity_poly.pdbx_strand_id
1 'polypeptide(L)'
;MGSGICKATVQLKDSVGNLFTTLTDDNGNYQFSNLPTNENYIVNVEKVNASLDGISTFDFLLINKHILGELVIQNPFSLYALDVDNSKSLTVMDLSLLRRVILNIPIPISINRWLFFNSNYVFPDPMMPWNYPDATVRAYRNLTESIENANFIGNKIGDANNSANSCEN
;
A
#
# COMPACT_ATOMS: atom_id res chain seq x y z
N MET A 1 3.98 -10.82 0.14
CA MET A 1 4.83 -10.03 1.07
C MET A 1 4.89 -8.66 0.43
N GLY A 2 4.57 -7.59 1.14
CA GLY A 2 4.86 -6.27 0.57
C GLY A 2 6.27 -5.83 0.96
N SER A 3 6.76 -4.81 0.26
CA SER A 3 8.16 -4.41 0.29
C SER A 3 8.32 -2.95 0.74
N GLY A 4 9.54 -2.60 1.15
CA GLY A 4 9.95 -1.21 1.26
C GLY A 4 9.80 -0.52 -0.11
N ILE A 5 9.25 0.68 -0.11
CA ILE A 5 8.93 1.42 -1.34
C ILE A 5 9.91 2.57 -1.48
N CYS A 6 10.66 2.63 -2.58
CA CYS A 6 11.57 3.73 -2.88
C CYS A 6 10.83 5.00 -3.31
N LYS A 7 11.39 6.18 -2.97
CA LYS A 7 10.83 7.50 -3.33
C LYS A 7 9.35 7.63 -2.98
N ALA A 8 8.90 7.01 -1.90
CA ALA A 8 7.60 7.27 -1.32
C ALA A 8 7.71 8.55 -0.48
N THR A 9 6.70 9.40 -0.58
CA THR A 9 6.59 10.60 0.23
C THR A 9 6.06 10.22 1.60
N VAL A 10 6.85 10.47 2.63
CA VAL A 10 6.42 10.31 4.03
C VAL A 10 6.20 11.69 4.62
N GLN A 11 5.03 11.90 5.19
CA GLN A 11 4.61 13.14 5.82
C GLN A 11 4.40 12.90 7.31
N LEU A 12 4.95 13.76 8.15
CA LEU A 12 4.74 13.78 9.59
C LEU A 12 4.07 15.09 9.97
N LYS A 13 2.92 15.00 10.63
CA LYS A 13 2.17 16.13 11.16
C LYS A 13 2.22 16.13 12.68
N ASP A 14 2.59 17.26 13.28
CA ASP A 14 2.60 17.42 14.74
C ASP A 14 1.23 17.85 15.30
N SER A 15 1.16 18.01 16.63
CA SER A 15 -0.05 18.41 17.36
C SER A 15 -0.55 19.81 17.01
N VAL A 16 0.33 20.71 16.55
CA VAL A 16 0.04 22.10 16.18
C VAL A 16 -0.36 22.20 14.70
N GLY A 17 -0.06 21.16 13.91
CA GLY A 17 -0.39 21.05 12.50
C GLY A 17 0.76 21.36 11.55
N ASN A 18 2.00 21.53 12.05
CA ASN A 18 3.17 21.64 11.19
C ASN A 18 3.39 20.34 10.43
N LEU A 19 3.74 20.46 9.15
CA LEU A 19 3.98 19.33 8.26
C LEU A 19 5.47 19.23 7.94
N PHE A 20 6.04 18.06 8.21
CA PHE A 20 7.39 17.69 7.85
C PHE A 20 7.31 16.61 6.79
N THR A 21 8.13 16.70 5.74
CA THR A 21 8.10 15.75 4.62
C THR A 21 9.49 15.22 4.35
N THR A 22 9.58 13.93 4.06
CA THR A 22 10.80 13.27 3.58
C THR A 22 10.46 12.25 2.50
N LEU A 23 11.48 11.78 1.78
CA LEU A 23 11.36 10.67 0.84
C LEU A 23 12.02 9.43 1.43
N THR A 24 11.47 8.27 1.12
CA THR A 24 12.16 7.00 1.40
C THR A 24 13.37 6.81 0.48
N ASP A 25 14.41 6.17 1.02
CA ASP A 25 15.57 5.72 0.25
C ASP A 25 15.25 4.52 -0.67
N ASP A 26 16.25 4.02 -1.40
CA ASP A 26 16.09 2.88 -2.31
C ASP A 26 15.68 1.57 -1.62
N ASN A 27 15.86 1.47 -0.30
CA ASN A 27 15.44 0.33 0.51
C ASN A 27 14.10 0.58 1.22
N GLY A 28 13.47 1.75 1.03
CA GLY A 28 12.22 2.13 1.69
C GLY A 28 12.37 2.74 3.08
N ASN A 29 13.59 3.07 3.52
CA ASN A 29 13.82 3.66 4.84
C ASN A 29 13.55 5.17 4.82
N TYR A 30 13.04 5.69 5.94
CA TYR A 30 12.87 7.12 6.17
C TYR A 30 13.17 7.46 7.63
N GLN A 31 13.47 8.73 7.91
CA GLN A 31 13.73 9.20 9.27
C GLN A 31 13.24 10.63 9.46
N PHE A 32 12.66 10.90 10.63
CA PHE A 32 12.45 12.24 11.16
C PHE A 32 13.25 12.39 12.44
N SER A 33 14.13 13.38 12.49
CA SER A 33 15.04 13.62 13.62
C SER A 33 14.69 14.94 14.32
N ASN A 34 15.12 15.08 15.58
CA ASN A 34 14.91 16.28 16.39
C ASN A 34 13.43 16.64 16.60
N LEU A 35 12.56 15.62 16.71
CA LEU A 35 11.16 15.82 17.06
C LEU A 35 11.02 16.18 18.55
N PRO A 36 10.26 17.22 18.91
CA PRO A 36 9.89 17.49 20.29
C PRO A 36 9.30 16.27 21.01
N THR A 37 9.76 16.02 22.23
CA THR A 37 9.20 14.96 23.09
C THR A 37 7.90 15.41 23.76
N ASN A 38 7.09 14.45 24.22
CA ASN A 38 5.79 14.62 24.87
C ASN A 38 4.71 15.21 23.94
N GLU A 39 4.89 15.07 22.63
CA GLU A 39 3.96 15.55 21.61
C GLU A 39 3.29 14.39 20.87
N ASN A 40 2.21 14.72 20.16
CA ASN A 40 1.50 13.78 19.29
C ASN A 40 1.95 13.97 17.85
N TYR A 41 2.11 12.86 17.13
CA TYR A 41 2.50 12.84 15.73
C TYR A 41 1.61 11.94 14.91
N ILE A 42 1.39 12.34 13.67
CA ILE A 42 0.62 11.60 12.67
C ILE A 42 1.54 11.41 11.47
N VAL A 43 1.88 10.17 11.13
CA VAL A 43 2.73 9.83 9.99
C VAL A 43 1.89 9.21 8.88
N ASN A 44 1.98 9.75 7.68
CA ASN A 44 1.31 9.34 6.45
C ASN A 44 2.38 8.95 5.41
N VAL A 45 2.11 7.94 4.59
CA VAL A 45 2.92 7.61 3.41
C VAL A 45 2.08 7.55 2.15
N GLU A 46 2.61 8.10 1.07
CA GLU A 46 2.00 8.05 -0.26
C GLU A 46 3.05 7.88 -1.35
N LYS A 47 2.65 7.29 -2.47
CA LYS A 47 3.45 7.26 -3.69
C LYS A 47 2.54 7.49 -4.89
N VAL A 48 2.81 8.58 -5.58
CA VAL A 48 2.12 8.95 -6.81
C VAL A 48 3.01 8.56 -7.97
N ASN A 49 2.71 7.45 -8.63
CA ASN A 49 3.31 7.10 -9.92
C ASN A 49 2.23 6.58 -10.88
N ALA A 50 2.43 6.82 -12.17
CA ALA A 50 1.52 6.35 -13.23
C ALA A 50 2.03 5.08 -13.91
N SER A 51 3.26 4.64 -13.59
CA SER A 51 3.88 3.46 -14.20
C SER A 51 3.00 2.22 -14.01
N LEU A 52 2.91 1.39 -15.06
CA LEU A 52 2.24 0.09 -15.05
C LEU A 52 3.21 -1.06 -14.75
N ASP A 53 4.44 -0.76 -14.37
CA ASP A 53 5.45 -1.78 -14.07
C ASP A 53 4.95 -2.83 -13.06
N GLY A 54 5.31 -4.09 -13.29
CA GLY A 54 4.82 -5.23 -12.51
C GLY A 54 3.35 -5.60 -12.70
N ILE A 55 2.59 -4.91 -13.55
CA ILE A 55 1.19 -5.27 -13.85
C ILE A 55 1.12 -5.95 -15.22
N SER A 56 0.75 -7.23 -15.23
CA SER A 56 0.79 -8.06 -16.43
C SER A 56 -0.43 -8.98 -16.58
N THR A 57 -0.51 -9.67 -17.72
CA THR A 57 -1.49 -10.74 -17.94
C THR A 57 -1.31 -11.93 -16.99
N PHE A 58 -0.13 -12.08 -16.38
CA PHE A 58 0.10 -13.10 -15.37
C PHE A 58 -0.68 -12.77 -14.08
N ASP A 59 -0.71 -11.51 -13.65
CA ASP A 59 -1.50 -11.07 -12.50
C ASP A 59 -2.99 -11.30 -12.71
N PHE A 60 -3.47 -10.97 -13.92
CA PHE A 60 -4.84 -11.29 -14.34
C PHE A 60 -5.13 -12.79 -14.22
N LEU A 61 -4.21 -13.65 -14.66
CA LEU A 61 -4.37 -15.10 -14.55
C LEU A 61 -4.45 -15.56 -13.10
N LEU A 62 -3.62 -15.00 -12.20
CA LEU A 62 -3.63 -15.33 -10.78
C LEU A 62 -4.96 -14.96 -10.11
N ILE A 63 -5.49 -13.76 -10.37
CA ILE A 63 -6.80 -13.34 -9.85
C ILE A 63 -7.91 -14.22 -10.42
N ASN A 64 -7.87 -14.52 -11.73
CA ASN A 64 -8.87 -15.36 -12.36
C ASN A 64 -8.91 -16.77 -11.74
N LYS A 65 -7.74 -17.38 -11.52
CA LYS A 65 -7.64 -18.66 -10.80
C LYS A 65 -8.15 -18.57 -9.37
N HIS A 66 -7.94 -17.43 -8.71
CA HIS A 66 -8.46 -17.21 -7.37
C HIS A 66 -9.98 -17.17 -7.31
N ILE A 67 -10.60 -16.42 -8.22
CA ILE A 67 -12.07 -16.33 -8.34
C ILE A 67 -12.68 -17.70 -8.67
N LEU A 68 -12.00 -18.51 -9.48
CA LEU A 68 -12.43 -19.87 -9.83
C LEU A 68 -12.18 -20.91 -8.74
N GLY A 69 -11.49 -20.56 -7.65
CA GLY A 69 -11.11 -21.49 -6.58
C GLY A 69 -9.97 -22.45 -6.94
N GLU A 70 -9.25 -22.20 -8.03
CA GLU A 70 -8.09 -22.98 -8.48
C GLU A 70 -6.78 -22.56 -7.79
N LEU A 71 -6.75 -21.35 -7.21
CA LEU A 71 -5.62 -20.80 -6.49
C LEU A 71 -6.10 -20.06 -5.24
N VAL A 72 -5.44 -20.23 -4.11
CA VAL A 72 -5.72 -19.42 -2.92
C VAL A 72 -4.64 -18.34 -2.79
N ILE A 73 -5.03 -17.08 -2.92
CA ILE A 73 -4.17 -15.95 -2.59
C ILE A 73 -4.23 -15.76 -1.09
N GLN A 74 -3.14 -16.14 -0.41
CA GLN A 74 -3.11 -16.18 1.06
C GLN A 74 -2.69 -14.87 1.72
N ASN A 75 -2.06 -13.98 0.96
CA ASN A 75 -1.50 -12.76 1.50
C ASN A 75 -2.58 -11.67 1.58
N PRO A 76 -2.92 -11.15 2.78
CA PRO A 76 -3.99 -10.17 2.93
C PRO A 76 -3.68 -8.83 2.26
N PHE A 77 -2.42 -8.40 2.26
CA PHE A 77 -1.99 -7.19 1.55
C PHE A 77 -2.17 -7.33 0.03
N SER A 78 -1.89 -8.52 -0.51
CA SER A 78 -2.17 -8.84 -1.91
C SER A 78 -3.67 -8.84 -2.20
N LEU A 79 -4.52 -9.38 -1.31
CA LEU A 79 -5.98 -9.33 -1.51
C LEU A 79 -6.48 -7.89 -1.65
N TYR A 80 -5.99 -6.95 -0.82
CA TYR A 80 -6.30 -5.53 -0.98
C TYR A 80 -5.80 -4.92 -2.29
N ALA A 81 -4.58 -5.28 -2.71
CA ALA A 81 -4.01 -4.78 -3.95
C ALA A 81 -4.77 -5.27 -5.20
N LEU A 82 -5.49 -6.38 -5.09
CA LEU A 82 -6.22 -7.00 -6.20
C LEU A 82 -7.68 -6.58 -6.29
N ASP A 83 -8.19 -5.93 -5.24
CA ASP A 83 -9.50 -5.26 -5.20
C ASP A 83 -9.36 -3.88 -5.88
N VAL A 84 -9.45 -3.87 -7.21
CA VAL A 84 -9.15 -2.70 -8.05
C VAL A 84 -10.25 -1.64 -7.93
N ASP A 85 -11.50 -2.06 -7.70
CA ASP A 85 -12.62 -1.15 -7.49
C ASP A 85 -12.86 -0.76 -6.02
N ASN A 86 -12.04 -1.29 -5.09
CA ASN A 86 -12.13 -1.05 -3.65
C ASN A 86 -13.51 -1.47 -3.07
N SER A 87 -14.10 -2.53 -3.63
CA SER A 87 -15.40 -3.08 -3.21
C SER A 87 -15.30 -3.98 -1.97
N LYS A 88 -14.10 -4.30 -1.50
CA LYS A 88 -13.79 -5.28 -0.46
C LYS A 88 -14.17 -6.70 -0.86
N SER A 89 -14.06 -7.01 -2.16
CA SER A 89 -14.31 -8.33 -2.70
C SER A 89 -13.49 -8.53 -3.97
N LEU A 90 -13.06 -9.77 -4.25
CA LEU A 90 -12.40 -10.10 -5.52
C LEU A 90 -13.39 -10.71 -6.48
N THR A 91 -13.71 -9.98 -7.54
CA THR A 91 -14.76 -10.33 -8.50
C THR A 91 -14.29 -10.17 -9.95
N VAL A 92 -15.17 -10.53 -10.88
CA VAL A 92 -14.94 -10.28 -12.31
C VAL A 92 -14.87 -8.79 -12.65
N MET A 93 -15.37 -7.89 -11.78
CA MET A 93 -15.22 -6.45 -11.96
C MET A 93 -13.75 -6.05 -11.88
N ASP A 94 -13.01 -6.56 -10.89
CA ASP A 94 -11.57 -6.31 -10.73
C ASP A 94 -10.78 -6.78 -11.94
N LEU A 95 -11.11 -7.96 -12.48
CA LEU A 95 -10.52 -8.46 -13.72
C LEU A 95 -10.78 -7.52 -14.91
N SER A 96 -11.99 -6.98 -15.02
CA SER A 96 -12.34 -6.05 -16.11
C SER A 96 -11.56 -4.74 -16.02
N LEU A 97 -11.34 -4.22 -14.81
CA LEU A 97 -10.58 -3.01 -14.55
C LEU A 97 -9.08 -3.25 -14.73
N LEU A 98 -8.55 -4.36 -14.21
CA LEU A 98 -7.16 -4.76 -14.39
C LEU A 98 -6.82 -4.93 -15.87
N ARG A 99 -7.72 -5.51 -16.67
CA ARG A 99 -7.53 -5.61 -18.12
C ARG A 99 -7.42 -4.24 -18.78
N ARG A 100 -8.22 -3.26 -18.35
CA ARG A 100 -8.09 -1.88 -18.86
C ARG A 100 -6.74 -1.28 -18.46
N VAL A 101 -6.29 -1.50 -17.23
CA VAL A 101 -4.98 -1.07 -16.74
C VAL A 101 -3.86 -1.66 -17.60
N ILE A 102 -3.85 -2.98 -17.84
CA ILE A 102 -2.85 -3.67 -18.69
C ILE A 102 -2.85 -3.12 -20.13
N LEU A 103 -4.02 -2.77 -20.65
CA LEU A 103 -4.17 -2.20 -22.01
C LEU A 103 -3.92 -0.68 -22.06
N ASN A 104 -3.52 -0.07 -20.94
CA ASN A 104 -3.35 1.38 -20.80
C ASN A 104 -4.63 2.18 -21.15
N ILE A 105 -5.79 1.60 -20.87
CA ILE A 105 -7.10 2.23 -21.03
C ILE A 105 -7.48 2.87 -19.68
N PRO A 106 -7.86 4.16 -19.66
CA PRO A 106 -8.30 4.82 -18.42
C PRO A 106 -9.45 4.06 -17.76
N ILE A 107 -9.44 3.96 -16.44
CA ILE A 107 -10.53 3.39 -15.64
C ILE A 107 -11.38 4.54 -15.05
N PRO A 108 -12.69 4.34 -14.81
CA PRO A 108 -13.61 5.40 -14.40
C PRO A 108 -13.56 5.66 -12.88
N ILE A 109 -12.41 5.41 -12.25
CA ILE A 109 -12.18 5.56 -10.82
C ILE A 109 -10.80 6.18 -10.61
N SER A 110 -10.72 7.10 -9.65
CA SER A 110 -9.44 7.66 -9.21
C SER A 110 -8.87 6.74 -8.14
N ILE A 111 -7.83 5.98 -8.47
CA ILE A 111 -7.14 5.10 -7.52
C ILE A 111 -5.70 5.54 -7.35
N ASN A 112 -5.23 5.51 -6.10
CA ASN A 112 -3.80 5.55 -5.82
C ASN A 112 -3.18 4.24 -6.31
N ARG A 113 -2.09 4.30 -7.08
CA ARG A 113 -1.47 3.08 -7.63
C ARG A 113 -0.80 2.21 -6.57
N TRP A 114 -0.48 2.78 -5.42
CA TRP A 114 0.12 2.09 -4.30
C TRP A 114 -0.78 2.16 -3.08
N LEU A 115 -1.02 1.01 -2.46
CA LEU A 115 -1.61 0.88 -1.14
C LEU A 115 -0.49 0.70 -0.12
N PHE A 116 -0.65 1.35 1.04
CA PHE A 116 0.32 1.28 2.12
C PHE A 116 -0.32 0.74 3.39
N PHE A 117 0.42 -0.10 4.09
CA PHE A 117 -0.01 -0.76 5.30
C PHE A 117 1.06 -0.69 6.37
N ASN A 118 0.62 -0.81 7.63
CA ASN A 118 1.52 -0.95 8.75
C ASN A 118 2.18 -2.34 8.71
N SER A 119 3.51 -2.39 8.65
CA SER A 119 4.28 -3.64 8.57
C SER A 119 4.00 -4.63 9.71
N ASN A 120 3.63 -4.12 10.87
CA ASN A 120 3.34 -4.88 12.08
C ASN A 120 1.84 -5.15 12.27
N TYR A 121 0.98 -4.79 11.31
CA TYR A 121 -0.44 -5.09 11.39
C TYR A 121 -0.68 -6.59 11.17
N VAL A 122 -1.39 -7.20 12.11
CA VAL A 122 -1.82 -8.60 12.01
C VAL A 122 -3.30 -8.63 11.70
N PHE A 123 -3.65 -9.16 10.53
CA PHE A 123 -5.04 -9.36 10.15
C PHE A 123 -5.68 -10.41 11.05
N PRO A 124 -6.83 -10.10 11.69
CA PRO A 124 -7.57 -11.09 12.49
C PRO A 124 -7.98 -12.31 11.66
N ASP A 125 -8.41 -12.05 10.42
CA ASP A 125 -8.64 -13.07 9.40
C ASP A 125 -7.88 -12.70 8.12
N PRO A 126 -6.75 -13.37 7.84
CA PRO A 126 -5.98 -13.12 6.63
C PRO A 126 -6.69 -13.50 5.32
N MET A 127 -7.72 -14.37 5.37
CA MET A 127 -8.49 -14.79 4.19
C MET A 127 -9.67 -13.85 3.92
N MET A 128 -10.10 -13.09 4.93
CA MET A 128 -11.10 -12.03 4.82
C MET A 128 -10.57 -10.72 5.41
N PRO A 129 -9.54 -10.10 4.80
CA PRO A 129 -8.78 -9.02 5.43
C PRO A 129 -9.48 -7.66 5.41
N TRP A 130 -10.71 -7.59 4.89
CA TRP A 130 -11.49 -6.38 4.55
C TRP A 130 -11.78 -5.39 5.69
N ASN A 131 -11.38 -5.73 6.92
CA ASN A 131 -11.49 -4.93 8.13
C ASN A 131 -10.20 -4.19 8.49
N TYR A 132 -9.27 -3.98 7.54
CA TYR A 132 -8.15 -3.08 7.77
C TYR A 132 -8.67 -1.69 8.14
N PRO A 133 -8.27 -1.12 9.29
CA PRO A 133 -8.65 0.26 9.61
C PRO A 133 -8.03 1.16 8.54
N ASP A 134 -8.78 2.13 8.01
CA ASP A 134 -8.37 3.10 6.94
C ASP A 134 -7.13 3.97 7.28
N ALA A 135 -6.37 3.58 8.28
CA ALA A 135 -5.12 4.14 8.68
C ALA A 135 -3.99 3.71 7.71
N THR A 136 -3.88 4.40 6.57
CA THR A 136 -2.58 4.70 5.91
C THR A 136 -1.67 5.56 6.81
N VAL A 137 -2.08 5.74 8.05
CA VAL A 137 -1.64 6.75 8.99
C VAL A 137 -1.23 6.07 10.28
N ARG A 138 -0.05 6.39 10.79
CA ARG A 138 0.38 5.98 12.13
C ARG A 138 0.27 7.16 13.07
N ALA A 139 -0.54 7.01 14.12
CA ALA A 139 -0.65 8.01 15.17
C ALA A 139 0.21 7.59 16.37
N TYR A 140 1.14 8.46 16.74
CA TYR A 140 1.97 8.34 17.92
C TYR A 140 1.50 9.35 18.95
N ARG A 141 1.23 8.88 20.16
CA ARG A 141 0.79 9.73 21.26
C ARG A 141 1.91 9.87 22.27
N ASN A 142 2.14 11.09 22.72
CA ASN A 142 3.09 11.39 23.80
C ASN A 142 4.47 10.77 23.53
N LEU A 143 5.05 11.10 22.38
CA LEU A 143 6.33 10.54 21.93
C LEU A 143 7.44 10.92 22.90
N THR A 144 7.99 9.96 23.63
CA THR A 144 9.05 10.19 24.64
C THR A 144 10.40 9.64 24.21
N GLU A 145 10.41 8.70 23.27
CA GLU A 145 11.59 8.01 22.76
C GLU A 145 11.50 7.81 21.25
N SER A 146 12.62 7.41 20.64
CA SER A 146 12.68 7.06 19.23
C SER A 146 11.88 5.79 18.94
N ILE A 147 11.16 5.77 17.82
CA ILE A 147 10.37 4.62 17.37
C ILE A 147 11.07 3.97 16.17
N GLU A 148 11.50 2.73 16.32
CA GLU A 148 12.20 1.98 15.27
C GLU A 148 11.28 1.06 14.46
N ASN A 149 10.09 0.72 14.97
CA ASN A 149 9.12 -0.18 14.34
C ASN A 149 7.99 0.55 13.61
N ALA A 150 8.31 1.72 13.04
CA ALA A 150 7.37 2.58 12.31
C ALA A 150 7.15 2.17 10.85
N ASN A 151 7.64 1.01 10.41
CA ASN A 151 7.75 0.69 8.99
C ASN A 151 6.40 0.53 8.28
N PHE A 152 6.34 1.02 7.05
CA PHE A 152 5.24 0.77 6.12
C PHE A 152 5.62 -0.30 5.10
N ILE A 153 4.60 -0.97 4.61
CA ILE A 153 4.68 -1.93 3.51
C ILE A 153 3.82 -1.39 2.37
N GLY A 154 4.34 -1.39 1.14
CA GLY A 154 3.56 -1.02 -0.03
C GLY A 154 3.25 -2.18 -0.97
N ASN A 155 2.05 -2.15 -1.55
CA ASN A 155 1.60 -3.06 -2.59
C ASN A 155 0.97 -2.27 -3.73
N LYS A 156 1.34 -2.59 -4.97
CA LYS A 156 0.81 -1.91 -6.15
C LYS A 156 -0.53 -2.51 -6.55
N ILE A 157 -1.53 -1.67 -6.83
CA ILE A 157 -2.85 -2.15 -7.25
C ILE A 157 -2.73 -2.88 -8.59
N GLY A 158 -3.24 -4.12 -8.63
CA GLY A 158 -3.22 -4.99 -9.80
C GLY A 158 -1.97 -5.87 -9.94
N ASP A 159 -0.97 -5.74 -9.06
CA ASP A 159 0.23 -6.58 -9.03
C ASP A 159 0.03 -7.71 -8.00
N ALA A 160 -0.32 -8.90 -8.49
CA ALA A 160 -0.67 -10.05 -7.66
C ALA A 160 0.56 -10.76 -7.09
N ASN A 161 1.67 -10.73 -7.84
CA ASN A 161 2.90 -11.43 -7.49
C ASN A 161 3.98 -10.52 -6.88
N ASN A 162 3.69 -9.23 -6.67
CA ASN A 162 4.63 -8.21 -6.19
C ASN A 162 5.85 -8.06 -7.10
N SER A 163 5.65 -8.10 -8.41
CA SER A 163 6.71 -7.95 -9.41
C SER A 163 7.07 -6.50 -9.73
N ALA A 164 6.30 -5.52 -9.25
CA ALA A 164 6.58 -4.11 -9.48
C ALA A 164 7.86 -3.65 -8.77
N ASN A 165 8.71 -2.96 -9.53
CA ASN A 165 9.86 -2.26 -9.03
C ASN A 165 9.45 -0.87 -8.51
N SER A 166 9.55 -0.67 -7.20
CA SER A 166 9.19 0.61 -6.58
C SER A 166 10.14 1.76 -6.92
N CYS A 167 11.36 1.47 -7.37
CA CYS A 167 12.39 2.46 -7.68
C CYS A 167 12.28 3.03 -9.10
N GLU A 168 11.48 2.41 -9.97
CA GLU A 168 11.28 2.90 -11.33
C GLU A 168 10.50 4.21 -11.35
N ASN A 169 10.93 5.11 -12.24
CA ASN A 169 10.41 6.47 -12.37
C ASN A 169 9.06 6.49 -13.10
#